data_AF-A0A534K1I3-F1
#
_entry.id   AF-A0A534K1I3-F1
#
_cell.length_a   1.000
_cell.length_b   1.000
_cell.length_c   1.000
_cell.angle_alpha   90.00
_cell.angle_beta   90.00
_cell.angle_gamma   90.00
#
_symmetry.space_group_name_H-M   'P 1'
#
loop_
_entity.id
_entity.type
_entity.pdbx_description
1 polymer ?
#
loop_
_entity_poly.entity_id
_entity_poly.type
_entity_poly.pdbx_seq_one_letter_code
_entity_poly.pdbx_strand_id
1 'polypeptide(L)'
;MLPLLPLVDTAGNLACLIVVGIIALLMIILLALMAYQRYMAGKRPVQHLCDYCGHMVSVVSDCHHAPVKEKFLHGICTECKTECRLVCAKCKRPV
;
A
#
# COMPACT_ATOMS: atom_id res chain seq x y z
N MET A 1 32.99 7.74 22.67
CA MET A 1 33.34 6.42 23.25
C MET A 1 32.10 5.91 23.97
N LEU A 2 31.37 4.98 23.37
CA LEU A 2 30.18 4.41 24.02
C LEU A 2 30.64 3.56 25.22
N PRO A 3 30.10 3.76 26.43
CA PRO A 3 30.43 2.91 27.55
C PRO A 3 29.74 1.56 27.34
N LEU A 4 30.56 0.52 27.24
CA LEU A 4 30.15 -0.88 27.30
C LEU A 4 29.37 -1.10 28.61
N LEU A 5 28.10 -1.49 28.49
CA LEU A 5 27.27 -1.91 29.61
C LEU A 5 27.93 -3.12 30.33
N PRO A 6 28.08 -3.09 31.67
CA PRO A 6 28.50 -4.26 32.44
C PRO A 6 27.27 -5.18 32.62
N LEU A 7 27.12 -6.15 31.73
CA LEU A 7 26.03 -7.14 31.71
C LEU A 7 26.51 -8.56 32.07
N VAL A 8 27.47 -8.65 32.98
CA VAL A 8 28.14 -9.88 33.41
C VAL A 8 28.13 -9.80 34.94
N ASP A 9 27.26 -10.51 35.69
CA ASP A 9 27.53 -11.92 36.02
C ASP A 9 26.30 -12.77 36.43
N THR A 10 25.10 -12.21 36.51
CA THR A 10 23.85 -13.00 36.75
C THR A 10 22.61 -12.34 36.16
N ALA A 11 22.69 -11.03 35.91
CA ALA A 11 21.73 -10.26 35.12
C ALA A 11 21.88 -10.47 33.59
N GLY A 12 22.99 -11.05 33.14
CA GLY A 12 23.29 -11.25 31.71
C GLY A 12 22.27 -12.09 30.96
N ASN A 13 21.78 -13.18 31.57
CA ASN A 13 20.77 -14.03 30.96
C ASN A 13 19.40 -13.33 30.90
N LEU A 14 18.97 -12.68 31.99
CA LEU A 14 17.68 -12.00 32.04
C LEU A 14 17.65 -10.80 31.09
N ALA A 15 18.71 -10.00 31.05
CA ALA A 15 18.79 -8.88 30.14
C ALA A 15 18.94 -9.32 28.68
N CYS A 16 19.66 -10.40 28.38
CA CYS A 16 19.69 -10.97 27.04
C CYS A 16 18.29 -11.44 26.61
N LEU A 17 17.56 -12.14 27.48
CA LEU A 17 16.17 -12.56 27.23
C LEU A 17 15.24 -11.37 27.00
N ILE A 18 15.37 -10.30 27.79
CA ILE A 18 14.59 -9.06 27.62
C ILE A 18 14.91 -8.42 26.26
N VAL A 19 16.18 -8.29 25.89
CA VAL A 19 16.59 -7.71 24.61
C VAL A 19 16.08 -8.55 23.44
N VAL A 20 16.21 -9.88 23.51
CA VAL A 20 15.67 -10.80 22.50
C VAL A 20 14.14 -10.68 22.41
N GLY A 21 13.45 -10.56 23.54
CA GLY A 21 12.00 -10.34 23.59
C GLY A 21 11.57 -9.03 22.92
N ILE A 22 12.29 -7.93 23.18
CA ILE A 22 12.03 -6.63 22.54
C ILE A 22 12.28 -6.73 21.03
N ILE A 23 13.39 -7.33 20.60
CA ILE A 23 13.69 -7.50 19.17
C ILE A 23 12.61 -8.35 18.50
N ALA A 24 12.21 -9.47 19.09
CA ALA A 24 11.15 -10.32 18.56
C ALA A 24 9.82 -9.56 18.44
N LEU A 25 9.45 -8.78 19.45
CA LEU A 25 8.24 -7.94 19.41
C LEU A 25 8.31 -6.91 18.28
N LEU A 26 9.43 -6.20 18.14
CA LEU A 26 9.63 -5.22 17.07
C LEU A 26 9.55 -5.87 15.69
N MET A 27 10.13 -7.06 15.52
CA MET A 27 10.04 -7.84 14.28
C MET A 27 8.59 -8.22 13.96
N ILE A 28 7.80 -8.64 14.96
CA ILE A 28 6.38 -8.96 14.77
C ILE A 28 5.60 -7.71 14.33
N ILE A 29 5.82 -6.57 15.00
CA ILE A 29 5.16 -5.30 14.64
C ILE A 29 5.54 -4.89 13.21
N LEU A 30 6.81 -5.00 12.84
CA LEU A 30 7.28 -4.68 11.49
C LEU A 30 6.62 -5.58 10.44
N LEU A 31 6.55 -6.89 10.67
CA LEU A 31 5.88 -7.83 9.78
C LEU A 31 4.38 -7.51 9.64
N ALA A 32 3.71 -7.18 10.75
CA ALA A 32 2.31 -6.79 10.74
C ALA A 32 2.08 -5.50 9.92
N LEU A 33 2.94 -4.50 10.10
CA LEU A 33 2.88 -3.25 9.34
C LEU A 33 3.15 -3.49 7.84
N MET A 34 4.13 -4.31 7.49
CA MET A 34 4.38 -4.67 6.09
C MET A 34 3.20 -5.41 5.46
N ALA A 35 2.60 -6.36 6.18
CA ALA A 35 1.41 -7.07 5.72
C ALA A 35 0.22 -6.11 5.54
N TYR A 36 0.00 -5.20 6.50
CA TYR A 36 -1.04 -4.19 6.43
C TYR A 36 -0.84 -3.22 5.26
N GLN A 37 0.38 -2.75 5.04
CA GLN A 37 0.71 -1.88 3.91
C GLN A 37 0.51 -2.58 2.57
N ARG A 38 0.95 -3.83 2.41
CA ARG A 38 0.69 -4.59 1.18
C ARG A 38 -0.80 -4.77 0.92
N TYR A 39 -1.57 -5.08 1.96
CA TYR A 39 -3.02 -5.21 1.86
C TYR A 39 -3.70 -3.90 1.44
N MET A 40 -3.29 -2.77 2.03
CA MET A 40 -3.85 -1.46 1.69
C MET A 40 -3.38 -0.93 0.34
N ALA A 41 -2.12 -1.18 -0.06
CA ALA A 41 -1.58 -0.78 -1.36
C ALA A 41 -2.38 -1.39 -2.51
N GLY A 42 -2.83 -2.64 -2.37
CA GLY A 42 -3.69 -3.30 -3.37
C GLY A 42 -5.11 -2.74 -3.46
N LYS A 43 -5.55 -1.91 -2.50
CA LYS A 43 -6.91 -1.35 -2.44
C LYS A 43 -6.99 0.12 -2.79
N ARG A 44 -5.87 0.84 -2.87
CA ARG A 44 -5.89 2.26 -3.21
C ARG A 44 -6.20 2.39 -4.71
N PRO A 45 -7.33 3.01 -5.10
CA PRO A 45 -7.56 3.34 -6.50
C PRO A 45 -6.43 4.29 -6.92
N VAL A 46 -5.68 3.90 -7.94
CA VAL A 46 -4.62 4.75 -8.49
C VAL A 46 -5.32 5.97 -9.08
N GLN A 47 -5.01 7.14 -8.54
CA GLN A 47 -5.46 8.40 -9.13
C GLN A 47 -4.49 8.75 -10.24
N HIS A 48 -5.04 9.05 -11.42
CA HIS A 48 -4.25 9.45 -12.58
C HIS A 48 -4.37 10.95 -12.77
N LEU A 49 -3.27 11.57 -13.21
CA LEU A 49 -3.30 12.96 -13.64
C LEU A 49 -3.95 13.00 -15.03
N CYS A 50 -5.01 13.78 -15.17
CA CYS A 50 -5.67 14.00 -16.45
C CYS A 50 -5.02 15.17 -17.19
N ASP A 51 -4.34 14.89 -18.31
CA ASP A 51 -3.62 15.92 -19.10
C ASP A 51 -4.55 17.02 -19.66
N TYR A 52 -5.83 16.69 -19.87
CA TYR A 52 -6.81 17.65 -20.37
C TYR A 52 -7.33 18.61 -19.31
N CYS A 53 -7.50 18.13 -18.08
CA CYS A 53 -8.17 18.85 -17.01
C CYS A 53 -7.23 19.30 -15.89
N GLY A 54 -5.97 18.85 -15.91
CA GLY A 54 -4.92 19.24 -14.97
C GLY A 54 -5.15 18.77 -13.53
N HIS A 55 -6.11 17.86 -13.30
CA HIS A 55 -6.48 17.39 -11.97
C HIS A 55 -6.17 15.90 -11.81
N MET A 56 -5.78 15.53 -10.59
CA MET A 56 -5.75 14.14 -10.13
C MET A 56 -7.19 13.64 -10.00
N VAL A 57 -7.55 12.64 -10.80
CA VAL A 57 -8.92 12.13 -10.92
C VAL A 57 -8.93 10.62 -10.75
N SER A 58 -10.06 10.11 -10.27
CA SER A 58 -10.37 8.69 -10.42
C SER A 58 -10.76 8.42 -11.87
N VAL A 59 -10.25 7.33 -12.41
CA VAL A 59 -10.68 6.80 -13.71
C VAL A 59 -11.98 6.01 -13.60
N VAL A 60 -12.78 6.05 -14.66
CA VAL A 60 -13.98 5.23 -14.83
C VAL A 60 -13.92 4.52 -16.19
N SER A 61 -14.79 3.54 -16.36
CA SER A 61 -14.91 2.79 -17.63
C SER A 61 -15.60 3.63 -18.71
N ASP A 62 -15.15 3.51 -19.95
CA ASP A 62 -15.78 4.17 -21.12
C ASP A 62 -17.22 3.66 -21.36
N CYS A 63 -17.49 2.39 -21.09
CA CYS A 63 -18.80 1.78 -21.34
C CYS A 63 -19.92 2.29 -20.43
N HIS A 64 -19.82 2.02 -19.12
CA HIS A 64 -20.88 2.30 -18.14
C HIS A 64 -20.55 3.50 -17.24
N HIS A 65 -19.40 4.14 -17.41
CA HIS A 65 -18.90 5.17 -16.48
C HIS A 65 -18.84 4.69 -15.02
N ALA A 66 -18.72 3.37 -14.85
CA ALA A 66 -18.61 2.70 -13.57
C ALA A 66 -17.14 2.63 -13.12
N PRO A 67 -16.87 2.48 -11.81
CA PRO A 67 -15.51 2.26 -11.31
C PRO A 67 -14.87 1.04 -11.98
N VAL A 68 -13.55 1.10 -12.14
CA VAL A 68 -12.75 0.08 -12.83
C VAL A 68 -11.76 -0.57 -11.88
N LYS A 69 -11.52 -1.87 -12.08
CA LYS A 69 -10.35 -2.54 -11.51
C LYS A 69 -9.21 -2.41 -12.50
N GLU A 70 -8.23 -1.58 -12.18
CA GLU A 70 -7.07 -1.36 -13.03
C GLU A 70 -6.01 -2.45 -12.86
N LYS A 71 -5.47 -2.91 -14.00
CA LYS A 71 -4.21 -3.64 -14.11
C LYS A 71 -3.43 -3.05 -15.29
N PHE A 72 -2.29 -2.40 -15.02
CA PHE A 72 -1.36 -1.93 -16.07
C PHE A 72 -2.02 -1.13 -17.21
N LEU A 73 -2.67 -0.01 -16.88
CA LEU A 73 -3.39 0.90 -17.81
C LEU A 73 -4.61 0.28 -18.53
N HIS A 74 -4.96 -0.98 -18.25
CA HIS A 74 -6.19 -1.60 -18.72
C HIS A 74 -7.15 -1.72 -17.53
N GLY A 75 -8.36 -1.17 -17.70
CA GLY A 75 -9.41 -1.25 -16.70
C GLY A 75 -10.37 -2.37 -17.04
N ILE A 76 -10.74 -3.18 -16.05
CA ILE A 76 -11.91 -4.06 -16.16
C ILE A 76 -13.09 -3.32 -15.53
N CYS A 77 -14.15 -3.10 -16.31
CA CYS A 77 -15.37 -2.49 -15.79
C CYS A 77 -16.03 -3.39 -14.74
N THR A 78 -16.49 -2.83 -13.62
CA THR A 78 -17.14 -3.62 -12.58
C THR A 78 -18.53 -4.14 -12.97
N GLU A 79 -19.20 -3.52 -13.95
CA GLU A 79 -20.53 -3.92 -14.40
C GLU A 79 -20.46 -5.00 -15.47
N CYS A 80 -19.86 -4.70 -16.62
CA CYS A 80 -19.80 -5.64 -17.74
C CYS A 80 -18.66 -6.66 -17.62
N LYS A 81 -17.71 -6.48 -16.69
CA LYS A 81 -16.54 -7.36 -16.48
C LYS A 81 -15.65 -7.59 -17.71
N THR A 82 -15.80 -6.75 -18.73
CA THR A 82 -14.95 -6.75 -19.92
C THR A 82 -13.82 -5.73 -19.78
N GLU A 83 -12.77 -5.92 -20.59
CA GLU A 83 -11.73 -4.92 -20.73
C GLU A 83 -12.31 -3.64 -21.33
N CYS A 84 -11.92 -2.51 -20.77
CA CYS A 84 -12.44 -1.18 -21.10
C CYS A 84 -11.28 -0.18 -21.11
N ARG A 85 -11.44 0.87 -21.92
CA ARG A 85 -10.57 2.04 -21.84
C ARG A 85 -10.88 2.85 -20.60
N LEU A 86 -9.84 3.46 -20.05
CA LEU A 86 -9.89 4.32 -18.88
C LEU A 86 -10.23 5.74 -19.33
N VAL A 87 -11.24 6.34 -18.72
CA VAL A 87 -11.62 7.73 -18.98
C VAL A 87 -11.66 8.52 -17.68
N CYS A 88 -11.37 9.82 -17.77
CA CYS A 88 -11.43 10.72 -16.63
C CYS A 88 -12.88 10.88 -16.14
N ALA A 89 -13.12 10.70 -14.84
CA ALA A 89 -14.46 10.87 -14.26
C ALA A 89 -15.05 12.28 -14.43
N LYS A 90 -14.20 13.31 -14.61
CA LYS A 90 -14.62 14.72 -14.69
C LYS A 90 -14.83 15.19 -16.14
N CYS A 91 -13.82 15.03 -17.00
CA CYS A 91 -13.88 15.51 -18.39
C CYS A 91 -14.36 14.47 -19.39
N LYS A 92 -14.52 13.20 -18.96
CA LYS A 92 -14.95 12.06 -19.80
C LYS A 92 -14.07 11.82 -21.03
N ARG A 93 -12.85 12.36 -21.03
CA ARG A 93 -11.83 12.10 -22.04
C ARG A 93 -10.96 10.92 -21.61
N PRO A 94 -10.39 10.17 -22.56
CA PRO A 94 -9.38 9.15 -22.24
C PRO A 94 -8.21 9.81 -21.49
N VAL A 95 -7.77 9.14 -20.43
CA VAL A 95 -6.55 9.52 -19.68
C VAL A 95 -5.32 8.88 -20.29
#